data_AF-T0Y7Q4-F1
#
_entry.id   AF-T0Y7Q4-F1
#
_cell.length_a   1.000
_cell.length_b   1.000
_cell.length_c   1.000
_cell.angle_alpha   90.00
_cell.angle_beta   90.00
_cell.angle_gamma   90.00
#
_symmetry.space_group_name_H-M   'P 1'
#
loop_
_entity.id
_entity.type
_entity.pdbx_description
1 polymer ?
#
loop_
_entity_poly.entity_id
_entity_poly.type
_entity_poly.pdbx_seq_one_letter_code
_entity_poly.pdbx_strand_id
1 'polypeptide(L)'
;AVGPRLSQHNQEKDFWNRALVVVSLTNSLTQTHALYLEWRSIKDAKHAGRYTLENGSSGARPHTPAPLEADCQEIHDTTRVLLATLGYPVFEAVGKPAAQESAEELFCRASGVDGRGLYTPEGFVVIKGSKGRSEDVSSIQDTSLARRRRQLIASGVFRVEGE
;
A
#
# COMPACT_ATOMS: atom_id res chain seq x y z
N ALA A 1 -0.51 -26.23 0.13
CA ALA A 1 0.26 -25.91 -1.10
C ALA A 1 -0.33 -24.67 -1.76
N VAL A 2 0.49 -23.82 -2.38
CA VAL A 2 0.06 -22.54 -2.98
C VAL A 2 -0.69 -22.73 -4.32
N GLY A 3 -0.42 -23.82 -5.04
CA GLY A 3 -1.00 -24.10 -6.37
C GLY A 3 -2.53 -23.95 -6.47
N PRO A 4 -3.31 -24.65 -5.63
CA PRO A 4 -4.77 -24.52 -5.65
C PRO A 4 -5.26 -23.09 -5.41
N ARG A 5 -4.57 -22.32 -4.55
CA ARG A 5 -4.93 -20.94 -4.24
C ARG A 5 -4.72 -20.02 -5.44
N LEU A 6 -3.66 -20.24 -6.22
CA LEU A 6 -3.40 -19.50 -7.46
C LEU A 6 -4.45 -19.82 -8.52
N SER A 7 -4.80 -21.10 -8.70
CA SER A 7 -5.86 -21.51 -9.63
C SER A 7 -7.21 -20.87 -9.27
N GLN A 8 -7.57 -20.87 -7.99
CA GLN A 8 -8.77 -20.21 -7.50
C GLN A 8 -8.73 -18.69 -7.77
N HIS A 9 -7.63 -18.02 -7.42
CA HIS A 9 -7.47 -16.59 -7.70
C HIS A 9 -7.55 -16.26 -9.19
N ASN A 10 -7.02 -17.11 -10.06
CA ASN A 10 -7.10 -16.92 -11.52
C ASN A 10 -8.52 -17.06 -12.07
N GLN A 11 -9.38 -17.84 -11.40
CA GLN A 11 -10.77 -18.04 -11.80
C GLN A 11 -11.69 -16.94 -11.25
N GLU A 12 -11.41 -16.44 -10.04
CA GLU A 12 -12.30 -15.53 -9.31
C GLU A 12 -11.92 -14.04 -9.46
N LYS A 13 -10.70 -13.72 -9.88
CA LYS A 13 -10.18 -12.34 -9.90
C LYS A 13 -9.47 -12.03 -11.21
N ASP A 14 -10.02 -11.08 -11.96
CA ASP A 14 -9.48 -10.68 -13.27
C ASP A 14 -8.39 -9.60 -13.20
N PHE A 15 -8.11 -9.04 -12.02
CA PHE A 15 -7.31 -7.82 -11.87
C PHE A 15 -5.81 -8.06 -11.60
N TRP A 16 -5.35 -9.31 -11.40
CA TRP A 16 -3.98 -9.60 -10.99
C TRP A 16 -3.17 -10.25 -12.12
N ASN A 17 -1.87 -9.95 -12.17
CA ASN A 17 -0.96 -10.48 -13.19
C ASN A 17 0.39 -10.98 -12.62
N ARG A 18 0.60 -10.85 -11.31
CA ARG A 18 1.84 -11.21 -10.60
C ARG A 18 1.51 -11.76 -9.22
N ALA A 19 2.29 -12.76 -8.79
CA ALA A 19 2.24 -13.31 -7.46
C ALA A 19 3.66 -13.37 -6.88
N LEU A 20 3.79 -13.00 -5.59
CA LEU A 20 5.03 -13.08 -4.83
C LEU A 20 4.82 -14.13 -3.74
N VAL A 21 5.74 -15.09 -3.65
CA VAL A 21 5.62 -16.24 -2.74
C VAL A 21 6.88 -16.32 -1.89
N VAL A 22 6.71 -16.30 -0.57
CA VAL A 22 7.79 -16.53 0.38
C VAL A 22 7.87 -18.01 0.67
N VAL A 23 9.07 -18.58 0.53
CA VAL A 23 9.34 -19.99 0.81
C VAL A 23 10.43 -20.08 1.88
N SER A 24 10.23 -20.96 2.86
CA SER A 24 11.29 -21.33 3.78
C SER A 24 11.98 -22.59 3.31
N LEU A 25 13.30 -22.65 3.45
CA LEU A 25 14.09 -23.86 3.25
C LEU A 25 14.02 -24.79 4.46
N THR A 26 13.61 -24.27 5.62
CA THR A 26 13.38 -25.06 6.82
C THR A 26 11.94 -25.58 6.81
N ASN A 27 11.77 -26.88 7.05
CA ASN A 27 10.43 -27.47 7.20
C ASN A 27 9.83 -27.19 8.60
N SER A 28 10.06 -25.98 9.13
CA SER A 28 9.68 -25.57 10.49
C SER A 28 8.42 -24.71 10.55
N LEU A 29 7.91 -24.24 9.40
CA LEU A 29 6.71 -23.40 9.36
C LEU A 29 5.45 -24.23 9.66
N THR A 30 4.79 -23.86 10.76
CA THR A 30 3.50 -24.44 11.17
C THR A 30 2.34 -23.55 10.76
N GLN A 31 1.10 -24.05 10.93
CA GLN A 31 -0.11 -23.24 10.69
C GLN A 31 -0.14 -21.95 11.53
N THR A 32 0.36 -21.99 12.77
CA THR A 32 0.45 -20.81 13.65
C THR A 32 1.36 -19.73 13.06
N HIS A 33 2.47 -20.12 12.41
CA HIS A 33 3.36 -19.17 11.73
C HIS A 33 2.61 -18.48 10.58
N ALA A 34 1.90 -19.25 9.75
CA ALA A 34 1.16 -18.70 8.62
C ALA A 34 0.09 -17.70 9.07
N LEU A 35 -0.67 -18.02 10.12
CA LEU A 35 -1.70 -17.13 10.67
C LEU A 35 -1.10 -15.86 11.29
N TYR A 36 0.02 -15.98 12.01
CA TYR A 36 0.70 -14.83 12.59
C TYR A 36 1.28 -13.91 11.51
N LEU A 37 1.96 -14.48 10.51
CA LEU A 37 2.53 -13.74 9.38
C LEU A 37 1.43 -13.05 8.56
N GLU A 38 0.29 -13.71 8.34
CA GLU A 38 -0.87 -13.08 7.68
C GLU A 38 -1.37 -11.88 8.48
N TRP A 39 -1.66 -12.07 9.78
CA TRP A 39 -2.09 -10.97 10.65
C TRP A 39 -1.11 -9.80 10.64
N ARG A 40 0.19 -10.08 10.80
CA ARG A 40 1.24 -9.06 10.81
C ARG A 40 1.36 -8.35 9.46
N SER A 41 1.33 -9.09 8.36
CA SER A 41 1.39 -8.55 7.00
C SER A 41 0.22 -7.63 6.69
N ILE A 42 -1.01 -8.05 7.06
CA ILE A 42 -2.21 -7.22 6.88
C ILE A 42 -2.10 -5.94 7.71
N LYS A 43 -1.68 -6.05 8.98
CA LYS A 43 -1.51 -4.90 9.87
C LYS A 43 -0.51 -3.90 9.30
N ASP A 44 0.66 -4.35 8.88
CA ASP A 44 1.73 -3.47 8.40
C ASP A 44 1.38 -2.90 7.02
N ALA A 45 0.75 -3.66 6.13
CA ALA A 45 0.28 -3.16 4.84
C ALA A 45 -0.83 -2.10 4.98
N LYS A 46 -1.78 -2.30 5.92
CA LYS A 46 -2.79 -1.29 6.26
C LYS A 46 -2.15 -0.03 6.83
N HIS A 47 -1.14 -0.18 7.68
CA HIS A 47 -0.42 0.96 8.26
C HIS A 47 0.38 1.72 7.20
N ALA A 48 1.02 1.02 6.26
CA ALA A 48 1.74 1.62 5.14
C ALA A 48 0.80 2.38 4.19
N GLY A 49 -0.43 1.89 4.00
CA GLY A 49 -1.45 2.56 3.19
C GLY A 49 -1.09 2.74 1.73
N ARG A 50 -0.08 2.01 1.23
CA ARG A 50 0.46 2.13 -0.12
C ARG A 50 -0.44 1.48 -1.18
N TYR A 51 -1.08 0.37 -0.81
CA TYR A 51 -1.92 -0.42 -1.71
C TYR A 51 -3.30 -0.66 -1.09
N THR A 52 -4.32 -0.76 -1.94
CA THR A 52 -5.64 -1.25 -1.51
C THR A 52 -5.57 -2.75 -1.25
N LEU A 53 -6.06 -3.19 -0.10
CA LEU A 53 -6.07 -4.61 0.26
C LEU A 53 -7.41 -5.25 -0.07
N GLU A 54 -7.37 -6.26 -0.94
CA GLU A 54 -8.50 -7.11 -1.33
C GLU A 54 -8.50 -8.43 -0.54
N ASN A 55 -8.40 -8.34 0.79
CA ASN A 55 -8.48 -9.51 1.68
C ASN A 55 -9.84 -9.54 2.40
N GLY A 56 -10.52 -10.68 2.36
CA GLY A 56 -11.86 -10.87 2.93
C GLY A 56 -11.88 -10.93 4.47
N SER A 57 -10.71 -11.03 5.11
CA SER A 57 -10.58 -10.99 6.56
C SER A 57 -9.43 -10.08 6.98
N SER A 58 -9.48 -9.57 8.21
CA SER A 58 -8.40 -8.76 8.78
C SER A 58 -7.24 -9.59 9.34
N GLY A 59 -7.32 -10.92 9.28
CA GLY A 59 -6.47 -11.84 10.03
C GLY A 59 -6.69 -11.70 11.55
N ALA A 60 -6.96 -12.80 12.25
CA ALA A 60 -6.98 -12.78 13.71
C ALA A 60 -5.57 -13.07 14.23
N ARG A 61 -5.08 -12.30 15.22
CA ARG A 61 -3.80 -12.62 15.87
C ARG A 61 -3.95 -13.96 16.59
N PRO A 62 -3.22 -15.02 16.19
CA PRO A 62 -3.27 -16.27 16.92
C PRO A 62 -2.60 -16.12 18.29
N HIS A 63 -2.91 -17.02 19.22
CA HIS A 63 -2.09 -17.16 20.42
C HIS A 63 -0.72 -17.71 20.02
N THR A 64 0.33 -16.96 20.30
CA THR A 64 1.69 -17.27 19.86
C THR A 64 2.66 -17.14 21.04
N PRO A 65 3.37 -18.23 21.42
CA PRO A 65 4.44 -18.16 22.40
C PRO A 65 5.57 -17.25 21.95
N ALA A 66 6.29 -16.62 22.90
CA ALA A 66 7.34 -15.65 22.59
C ALA A 66 8.43 -16.16 21.61
N PRO A 67 8.90 -17.42 21.67
CA PRO A 67 9.87 -17.92 20.68
C PRO A 67 9.31 -17.93 19.25
N LEU A 68 8.07 -18.43 19.06
CA LEU A 68 7.43 -18.48 17.74
C LEU A 68 7.13 -17.06 17.21
N GLU A 69 6.79 -16.14 18.11
CA GLU A 69 6.60 -14.73 17.75
C GLU A 69 7.92 -14.11 17.26
N ALA A 70 9.04 -14.39 17.93
CA ALA A 70 10.35 -13.92 17.50
C ALA A 70 10.73 -14.48 16.12
N ASP A 71 10.53 -15.77 15.89
CA ASP A 71 10.77 -16.42 14.59
C ASP A 71 9.93 -15.77 13.48
N CYS A 72 8.64 -15.54 13.73
CA CYS A 72 7.78 -14.89 12.74
C CYS A 72 8.14 -13.43 12.48
N GLN A 73 8.66 -12.70 13.47
CA GLN A 73 9.12 -11.32 13.28
C GLN A 73 10.34 -11.28 12.36
N GLU A 74 11.30 -12.18 12.55
CA GLU A 74 12.49 -12.28 11.70
C GLU A 74 12.14 -12.65 10.25
N ILE A 75 11.23 -13.63 10.06
CA ILE A 75 10.71 -13.99 8.74
C ILE A 75 10.00 -12.80 8.07
N HIS A 76 9.19 -12.06 8.82
CA HIS A 76 8.45 -10.91 8.31
C HIS A 76 9.38 -9.77 7.90
N ASP A 77 10.38 -9.46 8.72
CA ASP A 77 11.35 -8.40 8.44
C ASP A 77 12.23 -8.75 7.24
N THR A 78 12.68 -10.01 7.13
CA THR A 78 13.39 -10.50 5.95
C THR A 78 12.52 -10.41 4.69
N THR A 79 11.26 -10.84 4.78
CA THR A 79 10.28 -10.73 3.69
C THR A 79 10.11 -9.29 3.27
N ARG A 80 9.95 -8.36 4.22
CA ARG A 80 9.79 -6.94 3.96
C ARG A 80 10.96 -6.37 3.16
N VAL A 81 12.19 -6.67 3.57
CA VAL A 81 13.39 -6.21 2.87
C VAL A 81 13.44 -6.77 1.46
N LEU A 82 13.22 -8.06 1.28
CA LEU A 82 13.24 -8.71 -0.04
C LEU A 82 12.16 -8.17 -0.98
N LEU A 83 10.96 -7.91 -0.47
CA LEU A 83 9.89 -7.34 -1.27
C LEU A 83 10.22 -5.91 -1.73
N ALA A 84 10.77 -5.07 -0.83
CA ALA A 84 11.20 -3.72 -1.18
C ALA A 84 12.32 -3.72 -2.23
N THR A 85 13.32 -4.58 -2.10
CA THR A 85 14.44 -4.68 -3.07
C THR A 85 13.99 -5.17 -4.44
N LEU A 86 12.93 -5.97 -4.50
CA LEU A 86 12.30 -6.42 -5.75
C LEU A 86 11.34 -5.37 -6.37
N GLY A 87 11.21 -4.19 -5.76
CA GLY A 87 10.34 -3.11 -6.26
C GLY A 87 8.88 -3.24 -5.81
N TYR A 88 8.59 -4.05 -4.79
CA TYR A 88 7.27 -4.21 -4.20
C TYR A 88 7.29 -3.81 -2.71
N PRO A 89 7.43 -2.52 -2.37
CA PRO A 89 7.54 -2.06 -0.98
C PRO A 89 6.18 -2.07 -0.24
N VAL A 90 5.53 -3.25 -0.16
CA VAL A 90 4.16 -3.45 0.37
C VAL A 90 3.99 -2.96 1.81
N PHE A 91 5.05 -3.07 2.61
CA PHE A 91 5.03 -2.71 4.03
C PHE A 91 5.69 -1.35 4.33
N GLU A 92 6.02 -0.57 3.31
CA GLU A 92 6.65 0.74 3.47
C GLU A 92 5.66 1.85 3.17
N ALA A 93 5.53 2.79 4.10
CA ALA A 93 4.62 3.91 3.96
C ALA A 93 5.04 4.81 2.81
N VAL A 94 4.06 5.32 2.07
CA VAL A 94 4.29 6.29 1.01
C VAL A 94 4.77 7.61 1.63
N GLY A 95 5.86 8.17 1.13
CA GLY A 95 6.32 9.48 1.57
C GLY A 95 7.14 9.49 2.86
N LYS A 96 7.57 8.35 3.40
CA LYS A 96 8.63 8.35 4.42
C LYS A 96 9.98 8.64 3.74
N PRO A 97 10.63 9.77 4.04
CA PRO A 97 12.05 9.89 3.73
C PRO A 97 12.75 8.90 4.65
N ALA A 98 13.47 7.94 4.07
CA ALA A 98 14.45 7.20 4.85
C ALA A 98 15.47 8.22 5.36
N ALA A 99 15.35 8.63 6.62
CA ALA A 99 16.36 9.41 7.34
C ALA A 99 16.85 10.72 6.68
N GLN A 100 16.00 11.44 5.94
CA GLN A 100 16.34 12.78 5.43
C GLN A 100 15.52 13.86 6.13
N GLU A 101 16.21 14.64 6.98
CA GLU A 101 15.74 15.85 7.66
C GLU A 101 15.42 17.02 6.69
N SER A 102 15.52 16.80 5.37
CA SER A 102 15.39 17.84 4.34
C SER A 102 14.35 17.54 3.27
N ALA A 103 13.33 16.73 3.56
CA ALA A 103 12.20 16.59 2.63
C ALA A 103 11.41 17.91 2.61
N GLU A 104 11.76 18.81 1.69
CA GLU A 104 11.08 20.09 1.51
C GLU A 104 9.63 19.84 1.08
N GLU A 105 8.68 20.29 1.89
CA GLU A 105 7.27 20.27 1.55
C GLU A 105 6.99 21.32 0.47
N LEU A 106 6.54 20.86 -0.69
CA LEU A 106 6.12 21.70 -1.81
C LEU A 106 4.64 22.04 -1.66
N PHE A 107 4.31 23.30 -1.93
CA PHE A 107 2.94 23.81 -1.84
C PHE A 107 2.48 24.47 -3.13
N CYS A 108 1.19 24.36 -3.43
CA CYS A 108 0.50 25.06 -4.50
C CYS A 108 -0.74 25.73 -3.91
N ARG A 109 -0.71 27.06 -3.80
CA ARG A 109 -1.80 27.85 -3.23
C ARG A 109 -2.42 28.75 -4.28
N ALA A 110 -3.74 28.72 -4.38
CA ALA A 110 -4.53 29.62 -5.20
C ALA A 110 -5.91 29.80 -4.55
N SER A 111 -6.78 30.64 -5.12
CA SER A 111 -8.15 30.79 -4.63
C SER A 111 -8.87 29.43 -4.62
N GLY A 112 -9.25 28.96 -3.43
CA GLY A 112 -9.89 27.67 -3.18
C GLY A 112 -8.96 26.44 -3.26
N VAL A 113 -7.64 26.63 -3.38
CA VAL A 113 -6.66 25.55 -3.55
C VAL A 113 -5.57 25.66 -2.49
N ASP A 114 -5.32 24.56 -1.79
CA ASP A 114 -4.21 24.41 -0.85
C ASP A 114 -3.62 23.00 -1.03
N GLY A 115 -2.84 22.83 -2.08
CA GLY A 115 -2.16 21.58 -2.39
C GLY A 115 -0.82 21.50 -1.66
N ARG A 116 -0.55 20.38 -0.99
CA ARG A 116 0.70 20.11 -0.28
C ARG A 116 1.25 18.74 -0.68
N GLY A 117 2.55 18.64 -0.86
CA GLY A 117 3.17 17.40 -1.28
C GLY A 117 4.67 17.35 -1.03
N LEU A 118 5.23 16.16 -1.15
CA LEU A 118 6.63 15.86 -0.91
C LEU A 118 7.22 15.21 -2.16
N TYR A 119 8.39 15.67 -2.57
CA TYR A 119 9.15 14.97 -3.60
C TYR A 119 9.96 13.85 -2.93
N THR A 120 9.76 12.62 -3.39
CA THR A 120 10.46 11.44 -2.89
C THR A 120 11.22 10.78 -4.03
N PRO A 121 12.22 9.92 -3.74
CA PRO A 121 12.87 9.12 -4.78
C PRO A 121 11.90 8.27 -5.62
N GLU A 122 10.73 7.94 -5.07
CA GLU A 122 9.68 7.17 -5.75
C GLU A 122 8.70 8.04 -6.57
N GLY A 123 8.84 9.36 -6.52
CA GLY A 123 7.97 10.33 -7.18
C GLY A 123 7.32 11.32 -6.20
N PHE A 124 6.24 11.97 -6.65
CA PHE A 124 5.58 13.02 -5.89
C PHE A 124 4.41 12.48 -5.06
N VAL A 125 4.44 12.73 -3.75
CA VAL A 125 3.42 12.28 -2.79
C VAL A 125 2.57 13.46 -2.36
N VAL A 126 1.26 13.38 -2.57
CA VAL A 126 0.30 14.41 -2.12
C VAL A 126 -0.10 14.14 -0.67
N ILE A 127 -0.01 15.16 0.20
CA ILE A 127 -0.29 15.04 1.63
C ILE A 127 -1.81 15.08 1.88
N LYS A 128 -2.26 14.24 2.84
CA LYS A 128 -3.66 14.21 3.29
C LYS A 128 -4.12 15.59 3.75
N GLY A 129 -5.31 15.98 3.30
CA GLY A 129 -5.89 17.31 3.60
C GLY A 129 -5.51 18.38 2.59
N SER A 130 -4.74 18.05 1.56
CA SER A 130 -4.59 18.91 0.39
C SER A 130 -5.93 19.13 -0.31
N LYS A 131 -6.16 20.36 -0.77
CA LYS A 131 -7.40 20.80 -1.43
C LYS A 131 -7.12 21.29 -2.84
N GLY A 132 -8.01 20.98 -3.78
CA GLY A 132 -7.98 21.44 -5.16
C GLY A 132 -9.37 21.74 -5.67
N ARG A 133 -9.47 22.37 -6.85
CA ARG A 133 -10.75 22.64 -7.50
C ARG A 133 -11.41 21.34 -7.96
N SER A 134 -12.72 21.23 -7.73
CA SER A 134 -13.55 20.12 -8.23
C SER A 134 -13.71 20.17 -9.75
N GLU A 135 -13.91 21.37 -10.29
CA GLU A 135 -14.17 21.60 -11.71
C GLU A 135 -12.91 21.52 -12.59
N ASP A 136 -13.08 20.95 -13.79
CA ASP A 136 -12.07 20.92 -14.84
C ASP A 136 -12.07 22.26 -15.59
N VAL A 137 -10.92 22.95 -15.60
CA VAL A 137 -10.70 24.12 -16.49
C VAL A 137 -10.48 23.66 -17.93
N SER A 138 -10.74 24.52 -18.92
CA SER A 138 -10.62 24.16 -20.35
C SER A 138 -9.29 23.51 -20.74
N SER A 139 -8.19 23.91 -20.11
CA SER A 139 -6.85 23.36 -20.39
C SER A 139 -6.60 21.93 -19.90
N ILE A 140 -7.41 21.43 -18.94
CA ILE A 140 -7.29 20.06 -18.43
C ILE A 140 -8.30 19.10 -19.07
N GLN A 141 -9.36 19.62 -19.68
CA GLN A 141 -10.40 18.82 -20.33
C GLN A 141 -9.76 17.88 -21.37
N ASP A 142 -10.28 16.65 -21.44
CA ASP A 142 -9.80 15.55 -22.31
C ASP A 142 -8.35 15.08 -22.13
N THR A 143 -7.62 15.60 -21.15
CA THR A 143 -6.27 15.13 -20.83
C THR A 143 -6.26 13.85 -19.98
N SER A 144 -5.09 13.22 -19.85
CA SER A 144 -4.87 12.13 -18.88
C SER A 144 -5.11 12.58 -17.43
N LEU A 145 -4.89 13.87 -17.13
CA LEU A 145 -5.09 14.43 -15.79
C LEU A 145 -6.57 14.51 -15.42
N ALA A 146 -7.46 14.89 -16.35
CA ALA A 146 -8.91 14.85 -16.11
C ALA A 146 -9.40 13.42 -15.85
N ARG A 147 -8.91 12.44 -16.61
CA ARG A 147 -9.20 11.01 -16.36
C ARG A 147 -8.69 10.57 -14.98
N ARG A 148 -7.46 10.96 -14.61
CA ARG A 148 -6.89 10.65 -13.30
C ARG A 148 -7.69 11.27 -12.15
N ARG A 149 -8.15 12.51 -12.30
CA ARG A 149 -9.03 13.17 -11.31
C ARG A 149 -10.32 12.37 -11.10
N ARG A 150 -11.02 12.00 -12.18
CA ARG A 150 -12.24 11.17 -12.09
C ARG A 150 -11.97 9.83 -11.41
N GLN A 151 -10.85 9.17 -11.72
CA GLN A 151 -10.46 7.93 -11.05
C GLN A 151 -10.22 8.12 -9.55
N LEU A 152 -9.56 9.20 -9.14
CA LEU A 152 -9.29 9.50 -7.72
C LEU A 152 -10.57 9.83 -6.94
N ILE A 153 -11.54 10.45 -7.58
CA ILE A 153 -12.87 10.68 -7.00
C ILE A 153 -13.63 9.35 -6.89
N ALA A 154 -13.66 8.56 -7.96
CA ALA A 154 -14.33 7.26 -7.99
C ALA A 154 -13.74 6.26 -6.97
N SER A 155 -12.42 6.29 -6.74
CA SER A 155 -11.75 5.46 -5.73
C SER A 155 -11.88 6.00 -4.30
N GLY A 156 -12.48 7.18 -4.11
CA GLY A 156 -12.66 7.82 -2.80
C GLY A 156 -11.38 8.38 -2.18
N VAL A 157 -10.26 8.42 -2.94
CA VAL A 157 -9.02 9.10 -2.52
C VAL A 157 -9.25 10.62 -2.44
N PHE A 158 -10.00 11.17 -3.40
CA PHE A 158 -10.54 12.53 -3.33
C PHE A 158 -12.01 12.50 -2.94
N ARG A 159 -12.40 13.45 -2.10
CA ARG A 159 -13.79 13.74 -1.74
C ARG A 159 -14.11 15.16 -2.17
N VAL A 160 -15.25 15.33 -2.82
CA VAL A 160 -15.78 16.64 -3.18
C VAL A 160 -16.52 17.19 -1.96
N GLU A 161 -16.07 18.32 -1.43
CA GLU A 161 -16.69 19.00 -0.28
C GLU A 161 -17.18 20.38 -0.71
N GLY A 162 -18.51 20.60 -0.68
CA GLY A 162 -19.15 21.88 -0.99
C GLY A 162 -19.21 22.27 -2.48
N GLU A 163 -20.08 23.23 -2.79
CA GLU A 163 -20.05 24.07 -4.00
C GLU A 163 -19.27 25.36 -3.72
#